data_AF-A0A1Y5EJ11-F1
#
_entry.id   AF-A0A1Y5EJ11-F1
#
_cell.length_a   1.000
_cell.length_b   1.000
_cell.length_c   1.000
_cell.angle_alpha   90.00
_cell.angle_beta   90.00
_cell.angle_gamma   90.00
#
_symmetry.space_group_name_H-M   'P 1'
#
loop_
_entity.id
_entity.type
_entity.pdbx_description
1 polymer ?
#
loop_
_entity_poly.entity_id
_entity_poly.type
_entity_poly.pdbx_seq_one_letter_code
_entity_poly.pdbx_strand_id
1 'polypeptide(L)'
;MKKLIIAGTIAGTILLSSFSASAAVVSAGGINWDDDTTGPGLGGVTAQANFQQWFTDSATGMAGGVDIITTDAAVAGAAGKELVGIGEFYSFADGREPVGPPSFCVVAGCELTFAFGGLIVNPDGITFSTAGAWFNIYIDQVPDFDGPGIGDTTLSSTAHTKFAEAQNGTLWASLAYDSFDLDGTLIGGETEFTMSVVAGKAIAAVEAALDYNSAIYSDIAFTAGATFVDGNLYTLDGNGQMINVEVPEPTSLAILGLGLLGLAGARRRKQA
;
A
#
# COMPACT_ATOMS: atom_id res chain seq x y z
N MET A 1 5.39 -40.16 61.53
CA MET A 1 5.17 -38.70 61.36
C MET A 1 6.50 -38.00 61.16
N LYS A 2 6.79 -37.59 59.93
CA LYS A 2 7.44 -36.32 59.55
C LYS A 2 7.61 -36.35 58.03
N LYS A 3 6.60 -35.79 57.37
CA LYS A 3 6.69 -35.26 56.02
C LYS A 3 7.80 -34.19 55.99
N LEU A 4 8.18 -33.83 54.78
CA LEU A 4 8.80 -32.57 54.35
C LEU A 4 10.31 -32.62 54.05
N ILE A 5 10.61 -32.12 52.84
CA ILE A 5 11.87 -31.54 52.34
C ILE A 5 12.69 -32.47 51.44
N ILE A 6 12.20 -32.72 50.22
CA ILE A 6 13.00 -32.66 48.97
C ILE A 6 12.05 -32.16 47.86
N ALA A 7 11.65 -30.90 47.94
CA ALA A 7 10.99 -30.19 46.86
C ALA A 7 11.56 -28.78 46.89
N GLY A 8 12.53 -28.48 46.01
CA GLY A 8 13.19 -27.19 46.05
C GLY A 8 14.45 -27.09 45.22
N THR A 9 14.43 -27.53 43.96
CA THR A 9 15.36 -27.05 42.93
C THR A 9 14.83 -27.47 41.56
N ILE A 10 14.95 -26.59 40.56
CA ILE A 10 14.33 -26.64 39.21
C ILE A 10 12.90 -26.07 39.14
N ALA A 11 12.70 -24.90 39.75
CA ALA A 11 11.71 -23.92 39.30
C ALA A 11 12.44 -22.57 39.23
N GLY A 12 13.26 -22.38 38.20
CA GLY A 12 14.17 -21.24 38.16
C GLY A 12 14.90 -21.12 36.85
N THR A 13 14.16 -20.92 35.76
CA THR A 13 14.52 -20.17 34.54
C THR A 13 13.40 -20.37 33.53
N ILE A 14 13.21 -19.42 32.62
CA ILE A 14 12.08 -19.27 31.67
C ILE A 14 10.90 -18.50 32.28
N LEU A 15 11.10 -17.22 32.59
CA LEU A 15 9.99 -16.26 32.75
C LEU A 15 10.33 -14.81 32.32
N LEU A 16 11.37 -14.58 31.50
CA LEU A 16 11.69 -13.24 30.97
C LEU A 16 12.13 -13.25 29.50
N SER A 17 11.41 -13.95 28.64
CA SER A 17 11.40 -13.60 27.21
C SER A 17 10.03 -12.98 26.90
N SER A 18 9.78 -11.81 27.50
CA SER A 18 8.75 -10.91 27.01
C SER A 18 9.11 -10.62 25.57
N PHE A 19 8.33 -11.16 24.64
CA PHE A 19 8.53 -10.97 23.21
C PHE A 19 8.46 -9.48 22.92
N SER A 20 9.59 -8.89 22.49
CA SER A 20 9.55 -7.67 21.70
C SER A 20 8.90 -8.09 20.38
N ALA A 21 7.61 -7.83 20.21
CA ALA A 21 7.02 -7.83 18.89
C ALA A 21 7.62 -6.60 18.18
N SER A 22 8.61 -6.83 17.32
CA SER A 22 9.06 -5.83 16.36
C SER A 22 8.28 -6.09 15.09
N ALA A 23 7.71 -5.06 14.48
CA ALA A 23 7.28 -5.12 13.09
C ALA A 23 8.45 -5.68 12.25
N ALA A 24 8.15 -6.63 11.36
CA ALA A 24 9.16 -7.23 10.51
C ALA A 24 9.31 -6.39 9.25
N VAL A 25 10.54 -6.11 8.82
CA VAL A 25 10.78 -5.44 7.54
C VAL A 25 10.51 -6.44 6.41
N VAL A 26 9.53 -6.13 5.56
CA VAL A 26 9.29 -6.81 4.29
C VAL A 26 10.13 -6.14 3.22
N SER A 27 10.74 -6.94 2.36
CA SER A 27 11.55 -6.45 1.23
C SER A 27 11.13 -7.16 -0.05
N ALA A 28 10.52 -6.44 -0.97
CA ALA A 28 10.11 -6.97 -2.26
C ALA A 28 10.17 -5.90 -3.37
N GLY A 29 10.54 -6.31 -4.57
CA GLY A 29 10.56 -5.43 -5.75
C GLY A 29 11.45 -4.19 -5.61
N GLY A 30 12.46 -4.21 -4.72
CA GLY A 30 13.35 -3.06 -4.48
C GLY A 30 12.85 -2.08 -3.42
N ILE A 31 11.71 -2.37 -2.78
CA ILE A 31 11.10 -1.55 -1.71
C ILE A 31 11.12 -2.31 -0.39
N ASN A 32 11.39 -1.59 0.69
CA ASN A 32 11.28 -2.03 2.08
C ASN A 32 10.11 -1.32 2.75
N TRP A 33 9.29 -2.08 3.46
CA TRP A 33 8.26 -1.52 4.33
C TRP A 33 8.16 -2.38 5.59
N ASP A 34 7.59 -1.80 6.65
CA ASP A 34 7.33 -2.55 7.86
C ASP A 34 5.96 -3.21 7.77
N ASP A 35 5.91 -4.49 8.13
CA ASP A 35 4.68 -5.21 8.41
C ASP A 35 4.34 -4.92 9.88
N ASP A 36 3.58 -3.84 10.13
CA ASP A 36 3.13 -3.48 11.47
C ASP A 36 2.10 -4.50 11.94
N THR A 37 2.57 -5.52 12.67
CA THR A 37 1.75 -6.61 13.20
C THR A 37 1.30 -6.37 14.65
N THR A 38 1.47 -5.15 15.21
CA THR A 38 1.54 -4.98 16.68
C THR A 38 0.36 -4.26 17.36
N GLY A 39 -0.76 -4.06 16.67
CA GLY A 39 -1.95 -3.46 17.29
C GLY A 39 -3.30 -3.87 16.67
N PRO A 40 -4.42 -3.41 17.23
CA PRO A 40 -5.74 -3.88 16.83
C PRO A 40 -6.10 -3.35 15.44
N GLY A 41 -6.20 -4.25 14.45
CA GLY A 41 -6.38 -3.92 13.03
C GLY A 41 -5.07 -3.82 12.23
N LEU A 42 -3.94 -4.24 12.82
CA LEU A 42 -2.60 -3.94 12.30
C LEU A 42 -1.88 -5.19 11.80
N GLY A 43 -1.77 -5.27 10.48
CA GLY A 43 -0.80 -5.99 9.67
C GLY A 43 -0.60 -5.23 8.35
N GLY A 44 0.56 -5.36 7.72
CA GLY A 44 0.78 -4.95 6.34
C GLY A 44 1.39 -3.56 6.10
N VAL A 45 1.25 -3.10 4.86
CA VAL A 45 1.90 -1.87 4.37
C VAL A 45 1.09 -0.62 4.74
N THR A 46 1.76 0.39 5.30
CA THR A 46 1.23 1.74 5.42
C THR A 46 2.15 2.71 4.71
N ALA A 47 1.59 3.53 3.82
CA ALA A 47 2.33 4.54 3.08
C ALA A 47 1.54 5.84 2.92
N GLN A 48 2.24 6.93 2.74
CA GLN A 48 1.68 8.23 2.39
C GLN A 48 2.06 8.59 0.95
N ALA A 49 1.16 9.28 0.28
CA ALA A 49 1.30 9.66 -1.11
C ALA A 49 0.77 11.06 -1.37
N ASN A 50 1.36 11.72 -2.36
CA ASN A 50 0.78 12.89 -2.99
C ASN A 50 0.43 12.55 -4.42
N PHE A 51 -0.59 13.21 -4.97
CA PHE A 51 -1.01 13.03 -6.36
C PHE A 51 -1.60 14.31 -6.96
N GLN A 52 -1.74 14.29 -8.28
CA GLN A 52 -2.57 15.23 -9.03
C GLN A 52 -3.54 14.44 -9.89
N GLN A 53 -4.79 14.91 -9.98
CA GLN A 53 -5.85 14.25 -10.73
C GLN A 53 -6.64 15.23 -11.60
N TRP A 54 -7.29 14.69 -12.62
CA TRP A 54 -8.13 15.45 -13.55
C TRP A 54 -9.21 14.57 -14.18
N PHE A 55 -10.25 15.24 -14.71
CA PHE A 55 -11.29 14.58 -15.50
C PHE A 55 -10.94 14.61 -16.98
N THR A 56 -11.24 13.54 -17.71
CA THR A 56 -10.94 13.38 -19.13
C THR A 56 -12.06 12.67 -19.89
N ASP A 57 -12.09 12.85 -21.22
CA ASP A 57 -12.97 12.09 -22.13
C ASP A 57 -12.35 10.75 -22.56
N SER A 58 -11.01 10.66 -22.54
CA SER A 58 -10.24 9.48 -22.91
C SER A 58 -8.77 9.75 -22.60
N ALA A 59 -8.27 9.27 -21.46
CA ALA A 59 -6.83 9.26 -21.21
C ALA A 59 -6.25 7.85 -21.10
N THR A 60 -7.07 6.84 -20.83
CA THR A 60 -6.58 5.47 -20.66
C THR A 60 -6.36 4.72 -21.98
N GLY A 61 -5.21 4.05 -22.07
CA GLY A 61 -4.87 3.08 -23.12
C GLY A 61 -4.19 1.86 -22.50
N MET A 62 -3.58 1.00 -23.32
CA MET A 62 -2.85 -0.17 -22.85
C MET A 62 -1.40 -0.16 -23.34
N ALA A 63 -0.46 -0.50 -22.45
CA ALA A 63 0.93 -0.78 -22.77
C ALA A 63 1.38 -2.03 -22.02
N GLY A 64 2.06 -2.96 -22.70
CA GLY A 64 2.54 -4.18 -22.05
C GLY A 64 1.45 -5.09 -21.45
N GLY A 65 0.18 -4.90 -21.83
CA GLY A 65 -0.95 -5.64 -21.27
C GLY A 65 -1.46 -5.10 -19.92
N VAL A 66 -1.08 -3.89 -19.55
CA VAL A 66 -1.64 -3.11 -18.44
C VAL A 66 -2.19 -1.78 -18.91
N ASP A 67 -3.19 -1.28 -18.21
CA ASP A 67 -3.76 0.04 -18.46
C ASP A 67 -2.77 1.15 -18.06
N ILE A 68 -2.74 2.21 -18.87
CA ILE A 68 -1.86 3.37 -18.67
C ILE A 68 -2.58 4.66 -19.03
N ILE A 69 -2.12 5.78 -18.49
CA ILE A 69 -2.48 7.13 -18.98
C ILE A 69 -1.63 7.44 -20.22
N THR A 70 -2.29 7.91 -21.28
CA THR A 70 -1.68 8.20 -22.60
C THR A 70 -1.66 9.70 -22.95
N THR A 71 -2.39 10.51 -22.18
CA THR A 71 -2.43 11.97 -22.32
C THR A 71 -2.90 12.61 -21.02
N ASP A 72 -2.44 13.83 -20.75
CA ASP A 72 -2.93 14.69 -19.67
C ASP A 72 -4.10 15.59 -20.10
N ALA A 73 -4.76 15.30 -21.23
CA ALA A 73 -5.88 16.10 -21.72
C ALA A 73 -7.05 16.10 -20.71
N ALA A 74 -7.24 17.24 -20.05
CA ALA A 74 -8.33 17.45 -19.11
C ALA A 74 -9.54 18.17 -19.76
N VAL A 75 -10.72 17.90 -19.23
CA VAL A 75 -11.99 18.47 -19.71
C VAL A 75 -12.76 19.15 -18.59
N ALA A 76 -13.56 20.16 -18.96
CA ALA A 76 -14.46 20.81 -18.02
C ALA A 76 -15.72 19.97 -17.79
N GLY A 77 -16.14 19.89 -16.52
CA GLY A 77 -17.30 19.10 -16.09
C GLY A 77 -16.96 17.62 -15.94
N ALA A 78 -17.48 17.01 -14.88
CA ALA A 78 -17.05 15.68 -14.45
C ALA A 78 -18.08 14.58 -14.74
N ALA A 79 -19.38 14.90 -14.87
CA ALA A 79 -20.42 13.90 -15.09
C ALA A 79 -20.18 13.07 -16.37
N GLY A 80 -20.15 11.73 -16.23
CA GLY A 80 -19.87 10.80 -17.32
C GLY A 80 -18.43 10.81 -17.83
N LYS A 81 -17.52 11.53 -17.16
CA LYS A 81 -16.10 11.57 -17.50
C LYS A 81 -15.32 10.55 -16.68
N GLU A 82 -14.14 10.24 -17.18
CA GLU A 82 -13.15 9.42 -16.48
C GLU A 82 -12.32 10.31 -15.54
N LEU A 83 -12.16 9.89 -14.29
CA LEU A 83 -11.18 10.44 -13.37
C LEU A 83 -9.88 9.64 -13.51
N VAL A 84 -8.79 10.36 -13.79
CA VAL A 84 -7.43 9.81 -13.85
C VAL A 84 -6.51 10.63 -12.98
N GLY A 85 -5.38 10.06 -12.59
CA GLY A 85 -4.36 10.79 -11.87
C GLY A 85 -3.04 10.04 -11.78
N ILE A 86 -2.03 10.78 -11.35
CA ILE A 86 -0.68 10.28 -11.11
C ILE A 86 -0.16 10.82 -9.79
N GLY A 87 0.75 10.09 -9.17
CA GLY A 87 1.38 10.53 -7.95
C GLY A 87 2.58 9.70 -7.56
N GLU A 88 3.05 9.92 -6.34
CA GLU A 88 4.19 9.21 -5.76
C GLU A 88 3.95 8.91 -4.28
N PHE A 89 4.50 7.77 -3.85
CA PHE A 89 4.62 7.44 -2.43
C PHE A 89 5.89 8.07 -1.89
N TYR A 90 5.73 8.88 -0.85
CA TYR A 90 6.84 9.60 -0.27
C TYR A 90 7.24 9.10 1.11
N SER A 91 6.39 8.36 1.81
CA SER A 91 6.69 7.88 3.16
C SER A 91 6.04 6.54 3.44
N PHE A 92 6.71 5.69 4.20
CA PHE A 92 6.17 4.45 4.76
C PHE A 92 6.27 4.51 6.29
N ALA A 93 5.60 3.57 6.96
CA ALA A 93 5.68 3.41 8.42
C ALA A 93 7.14 3.40 8.95
N ASP A 94 7.30 3.71 10.24
CA ASP A 94 8.58 3.89 10.93
C ASP A 94 9.53 4.94 10.32
N GLY A 95 8.97 5.90 9.57
CA GLY A 95 9.72 7.04 9.00
C GLY A 95 10.63 6.63 7.85
N ARG A 96 10.20 5.62 7.07
CA ARG A 96 10.89 5.20 5.86
C ARG A 96 10.59 6.18 4.73
N GLU A 97 11.63 6.85 4.27
CA GLU A 97 11.54 7.85 3.19
C GLU A 97 12.35 7.39 1.95
N PRO A 98 12.26 8.06 0.80
CA PRO A 98 13.03 7.67 -0.40
C PRO A 98 14.54 7.87 -0.17
N VAL A 99 14.90 8.77 0.75
CA VAL A 99 16.27 9.15 1.08
C VAL A 99 16.50 9.11 2.59
N GLY A 100 17.61 8.50 3.03
CA GLY A 100 18.06 8.51 4.42
C GLY A 100 17.67 7.26 5.22
N PRO A 101 18.19 7.07 6.45
CA PRO A 101 17.83 5.92 7.28
C PRO A 101 16.66 6.21 8.24
N PRO A 102 15.62 5.35 8.30
CA PRO A 102 15.40 4.20 7.44
C PRO A 102 14.89 4.64 6.05
N SER A 103 15.25 3.91 4.99
CA SER A 103 14.73 4.16 3.63
C SER A 103 13.76 3.06 3.23
N PHE A 104 12.72 3.40 2.46
CA PHE A 104 11.96 2.39 1.74
C PHE A 104 12.70 1.92 0.49
N CYS A 105 13.64 2.67 -0.07
CA CYS A 105 14.44 2.22 -1.21
C CYS A 105 15.53 1.24 -0.76
N VAL A 106 15.56 0.03 -1.35
CA VAL A 106 16.67 -0.93 -1.16
C VAL A 106 17.95 -0.42 -1.83
N VAL A 107 17.80 0.19 -3.01
CA VAL A 107 18.86 0.84 -3.77
C VAL A 107 18.60 2.33 -3.73
N ALA A 108 19.59 3.12 -3.30
CA ALA A 108 19.44 4.56 -3.18
C ALA A 108 19.10 5.20 -4.54
N GLY A 109 18.19 6.18 -4.52
CA GLY A 109 17.72 6.88 -5.71
C GLY A 109 16.53 6.23 -6.40
N CYS A 110 15.80 5.33 -5.72
CA CYS A 110 14.53 4.85 -6.25
C CYS A 110 13.40 5.89 -6.05
N GLU A 111 12.39 5.82 -6.90
CA GLU A 111 11.13 6.55 -6.80
C GLU A 111 10.00 5.54 -6.98
N LEU A 112 8.93 5.66 -6.18
CA LEU A 112 7.76 4.80 -6.26
C LEU A 112 6.55 5.63 -6.68
N THR A 113 6.25 5.60 -7.97
CA THR A 113 5.17 6.37 -8.59
C THR A 113 3.94 5.50 -8.80
N PHE A 114 2.80 6.13 -9.04
CA PHE A 114 1.59 5.44 -9.44
C PHE A 114 0.78 6.24 -10.44
N ALA A 115 -0.04 5.52 -11.19
CA ALA A 115 -1.08 6.06 -12.04
C ALA A 115 -2.38 5.29 -11.83
N PHE A 116 -3.51 5.99 -11.97
CA PHE A 116 -4.83 5.38 -11.87
C PHE A 116 -5.79 5.93 -12.92
N GLY A 117 -6.80 5.15 -13.26
CA GLY A 117 -7.83 5.52 -14.22
C GLY A 117 -8.99 4.55 -14.27
N GLY A 118 -9.86 4.71 -15.27
CA GLY A 118 -11.07 3.91 -15.48
C GLY A 118 -12.22 4.20 -14.49
N LEU A 119 -12.06 5.17 -13.58
CA LEU A 119 -13.12 5.60 -12.67
C LEU A 119 -14.10 6.53 -13.41
N ILE A 120 -15.24 5.99 -13.84
CA ILE A 120 -16.23 6.76 -14.59
C ILE A 120 -17.27 7.37 -13.65
N VAL A 121 -17.46 8.68 -13.71
CA VAL A 121 -18.50 9.37 -12.92
C VAL A 121 -19.89 8.93 -13.38
N ASN A 122 -20.69 8.42 -12.46
CA ASN A 122 -22.05 7.99 -12.72
C ASN A 122 -23.00 9.17 -12.97
N PRO A 123 -24.20 8.94 -13.56
CA PRO A 123 -25.17 10.01 -13.83
C PRO A 123 -25.68 10.78 -12.61
N ASP A 124 -25.51 10.24 -11.39
CA ASP A 124 -25.82 10.95 -10.15
C ASP A 124 -24.82 12.08 -9.83
N GLY A 125 -23.67 12.09 -10.52
CA GLY A 125 -22.65 13.12 -10.40
C GLY A 125 -21.93 13.13 -9.05
N ILE A 126 -21.95 12.04 -8.30
CA ILE A 126 -21.20 11.92 -7.03
C ILE A 126 -20.64 10.52 -6.78
N THR A 127 -21.11 9.49 -7.51
CA THR A 127 -20.55 8.13 -7.42
C THR A 127 -19.72 7.79 -8.66
N PHE A 128 -18.86 6.79 -8.51
CA PHE A 128 -17.97 6.32 -9.58
C PHE A 128 -18.22 4.83 -9.87
N SER A 129 -18.17 4.46 -11.14
CA SER A 129 -18.06 3.07 -11.56
C SER A 129 -16.62 2.61 -11.42
N THR A 130 -16.40 1.53 -10.67
CA THR A 130 -15.11 0.84 -10.57
C THR A 130 -14.92 -0.24 -11.63
N ALA A 131 -15.93 -0.49 -12.48
CA ALA A 131 -15.85 -1.51 -13.52
C ALA A 131 -14.77 -1.16 -14.56
N GLY A 132 -13.64 -1.87 -14.51
CA GLY A 132 -12.48 -1.59 -15.36
C GLY A 132 -11.57 -0.46 -14.85
N ALA A 133 -11.80 0.03 -13.62
CA ALA A 133 -10.90 0.96 -12.96
C ALA A 133 -9.64 0.23 -12.47
N TRP A 134 -8.52 0.92 -12.52
CA TRP A 134 -7.19 0.35 -12.31
C TRP A 134 -6.27 1.32 -11.57
N PHE A 135 -5.33 0.76 -10.81
CA PHE A 135 -4.29 1.49 -10.11
C PHE A 135 -2.97 0.73 -10.26
N ASN A 136 -1.98 1.34 -10.90
CA ASN A 136 -0.70 0.72 -11.18
C ASN A 136 0.42 1.50 -10.48
N ILE A 137 1.33 0.76 -9.85
CA ILE A 137 2.47 1.29 -9.12
C ILE A 137 3.74 0.91 -9.88
N TYR A 138 4.65 1.86 -10.04
CA TYR A 138 5.89 1.73 -10.77
C TYR A 138 7.07 2.07 -9.87
N ILE A 139 8.14 1.28 -9.98
CA ILE A 139 9.43 1.62 -9.38
C ILE A 139 10.37 2.11 -10.48
N ASP A 140 10.90 3.31 -10.31
CA ASP A 140 11.99 3.85 -11.11
C ASP A 140 13.25 4.03 -10.24
N GLN A 141 14.43 4.02 -10.87
CA GLN A 141 15.74 4.31 -10.29
C GLN A 141 16.26 5.70 -10.70
N VAL A 142 15.45 6.48 -11.39
CA VAL A 142 15.72 7.86 -11.78
C VAL A 142 14.51 8.71 -11.38
N PRO A 143 14.54 9.38 -10.21
CA PRO A 143 13.40 10.17 -9.76
C PRO A 143 13.00 11.23 -10.78
N ASP A 144 11.71 11.28 -11.10
CA ASP A 144 11.14 12.17 -12.10
C ASP A 144 10.37 13.32 -11.47
N PHE A 145 9.73 13.12 -10.31
CA PHE A 145 9.00 14.17 -9.59
C PHE A 145 9.95 15.04 -8.79
N ASP A 146 10.85 14.40 -8.04
CA ASP A 146 11.86 15.05 -7.22
C ASP A 146 13.28 14.92 -7.78
N GLY A 147 14.15 15.86 -7.41
CA GLY A 147 15.58 15.74 -7.74
C GLY A 147 16.24 14.59 -6.97
N PRO A 148 17.27 13.92 -7.52
CA PRO A 148 17.96 12.84 -6.84
C PRO A 148 18.53 13.33 -5.49
N GLY A 149 18.15 12.66 -4.40
CA GLY A 149 18.59 13.00 -3.05
C GLY A 149 17.83 14.15 -2.38
N ILE A 150 16.76 14.63 -3.01
CA ILE A 150 15.80 15.57 -2.39
C ILE A 150 14.69 14.73 -1.79
N GLY A 151 14.39 14.94 -0.51
CA GLY A 151 13.19 14.40 0.17
C GLY A 151 12.08 15.45 0.21
N ASP A 152 12.02 16.30 -0.82
CA ASP A 152 10.82 17.06 -1.09
C ASP A 152 9.79 16.01 -1.49
N THR A 153 8.57 16.21 -1.05
CA THR A 153 7.49 15.23 -1.20
C THR A 153 6.30 15.90 -1.85
N THR A 154 6.46 17.17 -2.25
CA THR A 154 5.38 18.00 -2.77
C THR A 154 5.32 17.91 -4.28
N LEU A 155 4.22 17.38 -4.80
CA LEU A 155 3.96 17.44 -6.23
C LEU A 155 3.65 18.87 -6.65
N SER A 156 4.32 19.31 -7.73
CA SER A 156 4.01 20.61 -8.34
C SER A 156 2.59 20.62 -8.91
N SER A 157 1.97 21.80 -9.02
CA SER A 157 0.68 22.00 -9.70
C SER A 157 0.70 21.64 -11.20
N THR A 158 1.85 21.29 -11.75
CA THR A 158 2.05 20.84 -13.14
C THR A 158 2.44 19.36 -13.22
N ALA A 159 2.32 18.60 -12.13
CA ALA A 159 2.68 17.18 -12.09
C ALA A 159 2.04 16.38 -13.23
N HIS A 160 0.80 16.68 -13.61
CA HIS A 160 0.05 16.05 -14.70
C HIS A 160 0.83 15.97 -16.03
N THR A 161 1.73 16.92 -16.31
CA THR A 161 2.54 16.88 -17.53
C THR A 161 3.58 15.77 -17.53
N LYS A 162 3.86 15.18 -16.36
CA LYS A 162 4.79 14.06 -16.14
C LYS A 162 4.08 12.70 -16.18
N PHE A 163 2.90 12.60 -16.79
CA PHE A 163 2.15 11.33 -16.81
C PHE A 163 2.93 10.18 -17.47
N ALA A 164 3.80 10.48 -18.44
CA ALA A 164 4.62 9.45 -19.10
C ALA A 164 5.74 8.97 -18.17
N GLU A 165 6.38 9.90 -17.49
CA GLU A 165 7.43 9.71 -16.49
C GLU A 165 6.91 8.90 -15.28
N ALA A 166 5.73 9.23 -14.75
CA ALA A 166 5.09 8.49 -13.66
C ALA A 166 4.80 7.01 -13.96
N GLN A 167 4.97 6.56 -15.22
CA GLN A 167 4.67 5.21 -15.68
C GLN A 167 5.83 4.59 -16.48
N ASN A 168 7.03 5.22 -16.49
CA ASN A 168 8.18 4.78 -17.29
C ASN A 168 9.01 3.66 -16.61
N GLY A 169 8.76 3.43 -15.32
CA GLY A 169 9.50 2.49 -14.49
C GLY A 169 9.10 1.04 -14.69
N THR A 170 9.63 0.16 -13.85
CA THR A 170 9.19 -1.23 -13.80
C THR A 170 7.86 -1.30 -13.06
N LEU A 171 6.84 -1.92 -13.67
CA LEU A 171 5.55 -2.17 -13.02
C LEU A 171 5.77 -3.01 -11.75
N TRP A 172 5.62 -2.36 -10.60
CA TRP A 172 5.89 -2.91 -9.27
C TRP A 172 4.67 -3.67 -8.73
N ALA A 173 3.48 -3.06 -8.83
CA ALA A 173 2.19 -3.69 -8.51
C ALA A 173 1.10 -3.22 -9.49
N SER A 174 0.10 -4.06 -9.71
CA SER A 174 -1.12 -3.73 -10.46
C SER A 174 -2.32 -4.11 -9.62
N LEU A 175 -3.26 -3.18 -9.47
CA LEU A 175 -4.39 -3.27 -8.56
C LEU A 175 -5.69 -2.92 -9.30
N ALA A 176 -6.77 -3.59 -8.93
CA ALA A 176 -8.12 -3.30 -9.40
C ALA A 176 -8.96 -2.74 -8.25
N TYR A 177 -9.80 -1.75 -8.55
CA TYR A 177 -10.70 -1.17 -7.55
C TYR A 177 -11.85 -2.14 -7.22
N ASP A 178 -12.05 -2.38 -5.93
CA ASP A 178 -13.22 -3.11 -5.41
C ASP A 178 -14.33 -2.13 -5.02
N SER A 179 -13.95 -0.99 -4.42
CA SER A 179 -14.86 0.10 -4.04
C SER A 179 -14.21 1.47 -4.25
N PHE A 180 -15.05 2.49 -4.44
CA PHE A 180 -14.64 3.89 -4.45
C PHE A 180 -15.80 4.74 -3.94
N ASP A 181 -15.62 5.36 -2.78
CA ASP A 181 -16.61 6.23 -2.15
C ASP A 181 -16.05 7.65 -2.05
N LEU A 182 -16.92 8.64 -2.25
CA LEU A 182 -16.58 10.07 -2.19
C LEU A 182 -17.48 10.74 -1.16
N ASP A 183 -16.88 11.20 -0.07
CA ASP A 183 -17.50 12.15 0.85
C ASP A 183 -17.16 13.59 0.39
N GLY A 184 -18.11 14.19 -0.32
CA GLY A 184 -17.98 15.56 -0.81
C GLY A 184 -18.61 15.75 -2.17
N THR A 185 -17.88 16.39 -3.07
CA THR A 185 -18.34 16.75 -4.42
C THR A 185 -17.28 16.42 -5.47
N LEU A 186 -17.66 16.36 -6.75
CA LEU A 186 -16.69 16.12 -7.83
C LEU A 186 -15.61 17.20 -7.95
N ILE A 187 -15.80 18.37 -7.34
CA ILE A 187 -14.80 19.45 -7.31
C ILE A 187 -13.94 19.42 -6.04
N GLY A 188 -14.24 18.56 -5.08
CA GLY A 188 -13.45 18.40 -3.87
C GLY A 188 -14.16 17.60 -2.80
N GLY A 189 -13.39 16.79 -2.09
CA GLY A 189 -13.85 15.89 -1.03
C GLY A 189 -12.77 14.91 -0.60
N GLU A 190 -13.16 14.02 0.29
CA GLU A 190 -12.36 12.89 0.73
C GLU A 190 -12.90 11.63 0.06
N THR A 191 -12.01 10.75 -0.38
CA THR A 191 -12.34 9.48 -0.99
C THR A 191 -11.79 8.35 -0.17
N GLU A 192 -12.59 7.31 0.01
CA GLU A 192 -12.19 6.04 0.60
C GLU A 192 -12.37 4.95 -0.46
N PHE A 193 -11.32 4.24 -0.78
CA PHE A 193 -11.36 3.18 -1.78
C PHE A 193 -10.56 1.97 -1.36
N THR A 194 -10.95 0.83 -1.91
CA THR A 194 -10.30 -0.45 -1.64
C THR A 194 -9.93 -1.12 -2.95
N MET A 195 -8.83 -1.86 -2.94
CA MET A 195 -8.25 -2.44 -4.14
C MET A 195 -7.64 -3.81 -3.87
N SER A 196 -7.69 -4.68 -4.88
CA SER A 196 -7.10 -6.01 -4.85
C SER A 196 -6.00 -6.18 -5.90
N VAL A 197 -4.98 -6.95 -5.58
CA VAL A 197 -3.83 -7.25 -6.44
C VAL A 197 -4.29 -8.04 -7.66
N VAL A 198 -3.88 -7.61 -8.85
CA VAL A 198 -4.12 -8.32 -10.11
C VAL A 198 -2.96 -9.27 -10.39
N ALA A 199 -3.18 -10.56 -10.14
CA ALA A 199 -2.15 -11.59 -10.27
C ALA A 199 -1.58 -11.70 -11.70
N GLY A 200 -0.26 -11.91 -11.78
CA GLY A 200 0.45 -12.20 -13.03
C GLY A 200 0.67 -10.99 -13.93
N LYS A 201 0.59 -9.77 -13.39
CA LYS A 201 0.79 -8.51 -14.12
C LYS A 201 2.12 -7.86 -13.79
N ALA A 202 2.53 -7.90 -12.53
CA ALA A 202 3.65 -7.15 -11.98
C ALA A 202 4.73 -8.09 -11.41
N ILE A 203 5.56 -7.58 -10.49
CA ILE A 203 6.62 -8.37 -9.87
C ILE A 203 5.98 -9.42 -8.95
N ALA A 204 6.14 -10.71 -9.27
CA ALA A 204 5.52 -11.80 -8.53
C ALA A 204 5.81 -11.80 -7.01
N ALA A 205 7.00 -11.36 -6.60
CA ALA A 205 7.34 -11.25 -5.17
C ALA A 205 6.60 -10.10 -4.47
N VAL A 206 6.28 -9.02 -5.19
CA VAL A 206 5.46 -7.92 -4.68
C VAL A 206 4.00 -8.34 -4.64
N GLU A 207 3.49 -8.97 -5.70
CA GLU A 207 2.14 -9.52 -5.73
C GLU A 207 1.90 -10.44 -4.52
N ALA A 208 2.81 -11.38 -4.27
CA ALA A 208 2.69 -12.28 -3.11
C ALA A 208 2.84 -11.58 -1.74
N ALA A 209 3.48 -10.41 -1.69
CA ALA A 209 3.68 -9.66 -0.46
C ALA A 209 2.53 -8.68 -0.16
N LEU A 210 1.79 -8.27 -1.20
CA LEU A 210 0.61 -7.43 -1.10
C LEU A 210 -0.70 -8.23 -1.19
N ASP A 211 -0.66 -9.49 -1.60
CA ASP A 211 -1.82 -10.39 -1.58
C ASP A 211 -2.00 -10.95 -0.17
N TYR A 212 -2.82 -10.28 0.62
CA TYR A 212 -3.09 -10.65 2.01
C TYR A 212 -4.05 -11.85 2.12
N ASN A 213 -4.43 -12.46 0.98
CA ASN A 213 -5.15 -13.73 0.88
C ASN A 213 -6.44 -13.80 1.71
N SER A 214 -7.12 -12.68 1.88
CA SER A 214 -8.43 -12.63 2.54
C SER A 214 -9.53 -12.75 1.49
N ALA A 215 -10.38 -13.77 1.60
CA ALA A 215 -11.51 -13.95 0.67
C ALA A 215 -12.69 -13.02 0.96
N ILE A 216 -12.58 -12.13 1.96
CA ILE A 216 -13.66 -11.28 2.47
C ILE A 216 -13.32 -9.78 2.34
N TYR A 217 -12.04 -9.42 2.29
CA TYR A 217 -11.55 -8.04 2.21
C TYR A 217 -10.61 -7.84 1.02
N SER A 218 -10.53 -6.61 0.54
CA SER A 218 -9.52 -6.15 -0.41
C SER A 218 -8.10 -6.23 0.16
N ASP A 219 -7.09 -6.24 -0.71
CA ASP A 219 -5.68 -6.27 -0.29
C ASP A 219 -5.22 -4.93 0.30
N ILE A 220 -5.75 -3.83 -0.21
CA ILE A 220 -5.34 -2.46 0.13
C ILE A 220 -6.57 -1.58 0.32
N ALA A 221 -6.53 -0.72 1.33
CA ALA A 221 -7.41 0.42 1.47
C ALA A 221 -6.62 1.73 1.33
N PHE A 222 -7.30 2.76 0.87
CA PHE A 222 -6.71 4.07 0.64
C PHE A 222 -7.70 5.15 1.00
N THR A 223 -7.25 6.15 1.76
CA THR A 223 -8.00 7.38 2.02
C THR A 223 -7.26 8.53 1.39
N ALA A 224 -7.94 9.36 0.60
CA ALA A 224 -7.32 10.45 -0.13
C ALA A 224 -8.20 11.70 -0.15
N GLY A 225 -7.59 12.88 -0.16
CA GLY A 225 -8.27 14.15 -0.32
C GLY A 225 -7.70 14.92 -1.50
N ALA A 226 -8.57 15.53 -2.31
CA ALA A 226 -8.14 16.40 -3.39
C ALA A 226 -9.21 17.48 -3.66
N THR A 227 -8.79 18.64 -4.17
CA THR A 227 -9.70 19.74 -4.50
C THR A 227 -9.32 20.42 -5.81
N PHE A 228 -10.32 20.67 -6.64
CA PHE A 228 -10.23 21.50 -7.84
C PHE A 228 -10.52 22.96 -7.45
N VAL A 229 -9.51 23.82 -7.56
CA VAL A 229 -9.59 25.23 -7.14
C VAL A 229 -9.74 26.15 -8.35
N ASP A 230 -10.53 27.22 -8.21
CA ASP A 230 -10.64 28.33 -9.18
C ASP A 230 -10.97 27.93 -10.63
N GLY A 231 -11.67 26.82 -10.82
CA GLY A 231 -12.04 26.31 -12.16
C GLY A 231 -10.88 25.68 -12.93
N ASN A 232 -9.77 25.37 -12.25
CA ASN A 232 -8.69 24.58 -12.82
C ASN A 232 -9.20 23.18 -13.21
N LEU A 233 -8.69 22.68 -14.34
CA LEU A 233 -9.02 21.34 -14.84
C LEU A 233 -8.24 20.22 -14.13
N TYR A 234 -7.24 20.61 -13.34
CA TYR A 234 -6.40 19.74 -12.54
C TYR A 234 -6.52 20.16 -11.08
N THR A 235 -6.40 19.20 -10.15
CA THR A 235 -6.23 19.53 -8.73
C THR A 235 -4.90 20.25 -8.52
N LEU A 236 -4.79 21.16 -7.56
CA LEU A 236 -3.49 21.80 -7.28
C LEU A 236 -2.53 20.81 -6.63
N ASP A 237 -3.09 20.04 -5.71
CA ASP A 237 -2.48 19.01 -4.89
C ASP A 237 -3.58 18.05 -4.41
N GLY A 238 -3.17 16.81 -4.20
CA GLY A 238 -3.95 15.77 -3.56
C GLY A 238 -3.02 14.97 -2.66
N ASN A 239 -3.52 14.49 -1.55
CA ASN A 239 -2.76 13.66 -0.62
C ASN A 239 -3.57 12.46 -0.20
N GLY A 240 -2.90 11.41 0.26
CA GLY A 240 -3.59 10.30 0.86
C GLY A 240 -2.67 9.31 1.52
N GLN A 241 -3.32 8.32 2.11
CA GLN A 241 -2.69 7.29 2.90
C GLN A 241 -3.19 5.94 2.44
N MET A 242 -2.24 5.09 2.08
CA MET A 242 -2.45 3.66 1.86
C MET A 242 -2.31 2.94 3.19
N ILE A 243 -3.27 2.07 3.49
CA ILE A 243 -3.21 1.14 4.61
C ILE A 243 -3.64 -0.24 4.12
N ASN A 244 -3.01 -1.28 4.64
CA ASN A 244 -3.56 -2.61 4.53
C ASN A 244 -4.69 -2.81 5.58
N VAL A 245 -5.64 -3.69 5.25
CA VAL A 245 -6.82 -3.97 6.09
C VAL A 245 -6.73 -5.29 6.89
N GLU A 246 -5.68 -6.12 6.75
CA GLU A 246 -5.56 -7.38 7.52
C GLU A 246 -4.14 -8.02 7.58
N VAL A 247 -3.83 -8.63 8.73
CA VAL A 247 -2.57 -9.36 9.03
C VAL A 247 -2.49 -10.71 8.33
N PRO A 248 -1.40 -11.05 7.61
CA PRO A 248 -1.06 -12.44 7.36
C PRO A 248 -0.72 -13.09 8.70
N GLU A 249 -1.52 -14.05 9.17
CA GLU A 249 -1.25 -14.70 10.46
C GLU A 249 0.23 -15.16 10.54
N PRO A 250 1.04 -14.61 11.46
CA PRO A 250 2.46 -14.83 11.39
C PRO A 250 2.75 -16.30 11.71
N THR A 251 3.66 -16.88 10.93
CA THR A 251 4.32 -18.19 11.14
C THR A 251 4.71 -18.46 12.62
N SER A 252 4.84 -17.41 13.43
CA SER A 252 4.91 -17.40 14.89
C SER A 252 3.86 -18.26 15.61
N LEU A 253 2.59 -18.28 15.17
CA LEU A 253 1.56 -19.16 15.74
C LEU A 253 1.84 -20.64 15.46
N ALA A 254 2.30 -20.94 14.24
CA ALA A 254 2.72 -22.29 13.88
C ALA A 254 3.95 -22.74 14.68
N ILE A 255 4.94 -21.86 14.87
CA ILE A 255 6.15 -22.16 15.67
C ILE A 255 5.81 -22.31 17.15
N LEU A 256 4.94 -21.46 17.71
CA LEU A 256 4.45 -21.59 19.09
C LEU A 256 3.64 -22.87 19.27
N GLY A 257 2.75 -23.18 18.32
CA GLY A 257 1.95 -24.41 18.30
C GLY A 257 2.81 -25.66 18.19
N LEU A 258 3.82 -25.67 17.30
CA LEU A 258 4.80 -26.74 17.17
C LEU A 258 5.70 -26.85 18.41
N GLY A 259 6.06 -25.73 19.03
CA GLY A 259 6.80 -25.69 20.29
C GLY A 259 6.02 -26.32 21.44
N LEU A 260 4.72 -26.02 21.55
CA LEU A 260 3.81 -26.62 22.53
C LEU A 260 3.57 -28.12 22.27
N LEU A 261 3.43 -28.53 21.01
CA LEU A 261 3.33 -29.94 20.62
C LEU A 261 4.63 -30.71 20.92
N GLY A 262 5.79 -30.09 20.65
CA GLY A 262 7.09 -30.63 21.01
C GLY A 262 7.24 -30.82 22.53
N LEU A 263 6.80 -29.83 23.32
CA LEU A 263 6.82 -29.89 24.78
C LEU A 263 5.85 -30.94 25.34
N ALA A 264 4.66 -31.08 24.75
CA ALA A 264 3.69 -32.12 25.10
C ALA A 264 4.20 -33.53 24.75
N GLY A 265 4.88 -33.68 23.60
CA GLY A 265 5.54 -34.92 23.19
C GLY A 265 6.70 -35.32 24.12
N ALA A 266 7.52 -34.35 24.53
CA ALA A 266 8.60 -34.57 25.49
C ALA A 266 8.09 -34.97 26.89
N ARG A 267 6.95 -34.41 27.33
CA ARG A 267 6.32 -34.77 28.62
C ARG A 267 5.81 -36.21 28.65
N ARG A 268 5.26 -36.72 27.54
CA ARG A 268 4.78 -38.12 27.46
C ARG A 268 5.93 -39.14 27.50
N ARG A 269 7.10 -38.83 26.94
CA ARG A 269 8.27 -39.72 26.99
C ARG A 269 8.87 -39.88 28.39
N LYS A 270 8.57 -38.98 29.34
CA LYS A 270 8.98 -39.11 30.74
C LYS A 270 8.05 -39.98 31.60
N GLN A 271 6.87 -40.34 31.07
CA GLN A 271 5.88 -41.17 31.78
C GLN A 271 5.82 -42.62 31.26
N ALA A 272 6.62 -42.95 30.24
CA ALA A 272 6.82 -44.30 29.72
C ALA A 272 8.14 -44.88 30.25
#